data_AF-A0A918RK82-F1
#
_entry.id   AF-A0A918RK82-F1
#
_cell.length_a   1.000
_cell.length_b   1.000
_cell.length_c   1.000
_cell.angle_alpha   90.00
_cell.angle_beta   90.00
_cell.angle_gamma   90.00
#
_symmetry.space_group_name_H-M   'P 1'
#
loop_
_entity.id
_entity.type
_entity.pdbx_description
1 polymer ?
#
loop_
_entity_poly.entity_id
_entity_poly.type
_entity_poly.pdbx_seq_one_letter_code
_entity_poly.pdbx_strand_id
1 'polypeptide(L)'
;MHIDRPMARLFFEIKRNSPFEKREDMKIAAPDVGERLVALYRESDNQALKKMIRTFMEHAGEDWVAQLSGTKKSKLLFYRVAQSR
;
A
#
# COMPACT_ATOMS: atom_id res chain seq x y z
N MET A 1 11.14 6.63 0.58
CA MET A 1 10.85 5.93 1.85
C MET A 1 12.16 5.48 2.45
N HIS A 2 12.47 5.89 3.68
CA HIS A 2 13.64 5.41 4.41
C HIS A 2 13.19 4.25 5.31
N ILE A 3 13.75 3.06 5.09
CA ILE A 3 13.36 1.85 5.84
C ILE A 3 14.36 1.65 6.97
N ASP A 4 13.90 1.73 8.21
CA ASP A 4 14.71 1.46 9.39
C ASP A 4 14.66 -0.04 9.78
N ARG A 5 15.47 -0.42 10.78
CA ARG A 5 15.57 -1.80 11.25
C ARG A 5 14.24 -2.34 11.83
N PRO A 6 13.46 -1.56 12.61
CA PRO A 6 12.10 -1.91 13.01
C PRO A 6 11.15 -2.18 11.83
N MET A 7 11.11 -1.29 10.84
CA MET A 7 10.30 -1.47 9.63
C MET A 7 10.69 -2.73 8.86
N ALA A 8 11.99 -3.05 8.81
CA ALA A 8 12.44 -4.27 8.17
C ALA A 8 11.92 -5.53 8.84
N ARG A 9 11.89 -5.57 10.18
CA ARG A 9 11.28 -6.69 10.92
C ARG A 9 9.79 -6.81 10.59
N LEU A 10 9.07 -5.69 10.62
CA LEU A 10 7.65 -5.65 10.30
C LEU A 10 7.38 -6.12 8.87
N PHE A 11 8.22 -5.74 7.91
CA PHE A 11 8.13 -6.22 6.53
C PHE A 11 8.23 -7.74 6.42
N PHE A 12 9.19 -8.37 7.13
CA PHE A 12 9.33 -9.82 7.13
C PHE A 12 8.15 -10.53 7.80
N GLU A 13 7.55 -9.93 8.83
CA GLU A 13 6.32 -10.43 9.44
C GLU A 13 5.14 -10.36 8.47
N ILE A 14 4.99 -9.26 7.73
CA ILE A 14 3.98 -9.14 6.67
C ILE A 14 4.21 -10.22 5.60
N LYS A 15 5.44 -10.38 5.11
CA LYS A 15 5.79 -11.42 4.13
C LYS A 15 5.47 -12.83 4.63
N ARG A 16 5.75 -13.12 5.90
CA ARG A 16 5.44 -14.42 6.52
C ARG A 16 3.94 -14.70 6.61
N ASN A 17 3.12 -13.67 6.79
CA ASN A 17 1.66 -13.78 6.87
C ASN A 17 0.94 -13.62 5.53
N SER A 18 1.66 -13.26 4.46
CA SER A 18 1.10 -13.10 3.11
C SER A 18 0.89 -14.46 2.42
N PRO A 19 -0.03 -14.59 1.45
CA PRO A 19 -0.18 -15.80 0.63
C PRO A 19 1.11 -16.16 -0.11
N PHE A 20 1.39 -17.47 -0.27
CA PHE A 20 2.66 -17.96 -0.81
C PHE A 20 3.01 -17.33 -2.18
N GLU A 21 2.04 -17.23 -3.07
CA GLU A 21 2.15 -16.65 -4.42
C GLU A 21 2.67 -15.21 -4.42
N LYS A 22 2.35 -14.41 -3.39
CA LYS A 22 2.73 -12.99 -3.30
C LYS A 22 4.08 -12.79 -2.61
N ARG A 23 4.66 -13.84 -1.98
CA ARG A 23 5.90 -13.73 -1.19
C ARG A 23 7.15 -13.61 -2.03
N GLU A 24 7.21 -14.32 -3.15
CA GLU A 24 8.41 -14.40 -3.99
C GLU A 24 8.80 -13.02 -4.54
N ASP A 25 7.78 -12.25 -4.92
CA ASP A 25 7.91 -10.91 -5.47
C ASP A 25 8.07 -9.80 -4.41
N MET A 26 7.91 -10.11 -3.12
CA MET A 26 8.07 -9.14 -2.03
C MET A 26 9.54 -9.00 -1.63
N LYS A 27 10.19 -7.92 -2.09
CA LYS A 27 11.55 -7.53 -1.73
C LYS A 27 11.55 -6.18 -1.01
N ILE A 28 12.18 -6.12 0.16
CA ILE A 28 12.22 -4.89 0.97
C ILE A 28 13.03 -3.76 0.31
N ALA A 29 14.06 -4.13 -0.44
CA ALA A 29 14.92 -3.18 -1.17
C ALA A 29 14.29 -2.72 -2.50
N ALA A 30 13.11 -3.24 -2.87
CA ALA A 30 12.46 -2.85 -4.10
C ALA A 30 11.85 -1.45 -3.94
N PRO A 31 12.01 -0.56 -4.95
CA PRO A 31 11.48 0.80 -4.88
C PRO A 31 9.95 0.84 -4.85
N ASP A 32 9.29 -0.19 -5.37
CA ASP A 32 7.83 -0.35 -5.45
C ASP A 32 7.22 -1.09 -4.26
N VAL A 33 8.00 -1.39 -3.21
CA VAL A 33 7.53 -2.17 -2.06
C VAL A 33 6.32 -1.52 -1.38
N GLY A 34 6.26 -0.19 -1.34
CA GLY A 34 5.12 0.55 -0.79
C GLY A 34 3.82 0.26 -1.55
N GLU A 35 3.87 0.37 -2.88
CA GLU A 35 2.71 0.12 -3.76
C GLU A 35 2.23 -1.33 -3.69
N ARG A 36 3.17 -2.29 -3.63
CA ARG A 36 2.86 -3.72 -3.46
C ARG A 36 2.14 -3.99 -2.15
N LEU A 37 2.59 -3.38 -1.06
CA LEU A 37 1.95 -3.51 0.24
C LEU A 37 0.56 -2.86 0.26
N VAL A 38 0.36 -1.73 -0.43
CA VAL A 38 -0.97 -1.11 -0.62
C VAL A 38 -1.89 -2.05 -1.41
N ALA A 39 -1.40 -2.68 -2.49
CA ALA A 39 -2.17 -3.66 -3.24
C ALA A 39 -2.56 -4.87 -2.37
N LEU A 40 -1.60 -5.42 -1.62
CA LEU A 40 -1.82 -6.52 -0.68
C LEU A 40 -2.83 -6.14 0.41
N TYR A 41 -2.79 -4.90 0.92
CA TYR A 41 -3.77 -4.40 1.89
C TYR A 41 -5.20 -4.39 1.34
N ARG A 42 -5.36 -4.06 0.04
CA ARG A 42 -6.67 -4.01 -0.62
C ARG A 42 -7.19 -5.40 -0.99
N GLU A 43 -6.30 -6.31 -1.38
CA GLU A 43 -6.62 -7.67 -1.79
C GLU A 43 -6.84 -8.62 -0.60
N SER A 44 -6.21 -8.35 0.55
CA SER A 44 -6.34 -9.22 1.72
C SER A 44 -7.64 -8.96 2.48
N ASP A 45 -8.25 -10.00 3.04
CA ASP A 45 -9.32 -9.90 4.05
C ASP A 45 -8.79 -10.07 5.49
N ASN A 46 -7.51 -10.41 5.65
CA ASN A 46 -6.90 -10.65 6.94
C ASN A 46 -6.66 -9.33 7.68
N GLN A 47 -7.46 -9.08 8.72
CA GLN A 47 -7.39 -7.86 9.53
C GLN A 47 -6.03 -7.69 10.24
N ALA A 48 -5.39 -8.78 10.66
CA ALA A 48 -4.06 -8.73 11.26
C ALA A 48 -3.01 -8.29 10.23
N LEU A 49 -3.08 -8.81 9.01
CA LEU A 49 -2.21 -8.39 7.90
C LEU A 49 -2.40 -6.92 7.56
N LYS A 50 -3.65 -6.46 7.47
CA LYS A 50 -3.98 -5.05 7.23
C LYS A 50 -3.39 -4.14 8.30
N LYS A 51 -3.48 -4.53 9.57
CA LYS A 51 -2.91 -3.76 10.69
C LYS A 51 -1.39 -3.65 10.58
N MET A 52 -0.69 -4.73 10.29
CA MET A 52 0.77 -4.71 10.10
C MET A 52 1.19 -3.82 8.93
N ILE A 53 0.49 -3.92 7.79
CA ILE A 53 0.77 -3.06 6.62
C ILE A 53 0.51 -1.60 6.95
N ARG A 54 -0.58 -1.28 7.66
CA ARG A 54 -0.88 0.09 8.09
C ARG A 54 0.24 0.65 8.98
N THR A 55 0.68 -0.11 9.98
CA THR A 55 1.79 0.30 10.84
C THR A 55 3.09 0.49 10.04
N PHE A 56 3.36 -0.35 9.04
CA PHE A 56 4.49 -0.15 8.15
C PHE A 56 4.40 1.17 7.38
N MET A 57 3.21 1.51 6.84
CA MET A 57 2.99 2.76 6.13
C MET A 57 3.06 3.98 7.06
N GLU A 58 2.58 3.87 8.30
CA GLU A 58 2.68 4.94 9.31
C GLU A 58 4.14 5.29 9.58
N HIS A 59 5.02 4.29 9.70
CA HIS A 59 6.46 4.50 9.81
C HIS A 59 7.11 5.05 8.54
N ALA A 60 6.59 4.69 7.36
CA ALA A 60 7.07 5.19 6.07
C ALA A 60 6.73 6.67 5.82
N GLY A 61 5.70 7.20 6.49
CA GLY A 61 5.23 8.58 6.42
C GLY A 61 3.73 8.69 6.12
N GLU A 62 3.13 9.83 6.48
CA GLU A 62 1.69 10.07 6.34
C GLU A 62 1.18 9.95 4.89
N ASP A 63 2.01 10.29 3.91
CA ASP A 63 1.69 10.16 2.48
C ASP A 63 1.33 8.72 2.09
N TRP A 64 2.00 7.73 2.69
CA TRP A 64 1.74 6.32 2.41
C TRP A 64 0.46 5.82 3.08
N VAL A 65 0.14 6.33 4.27
CA VAL A 65 -1.12 6.03 4.96
C VAL A 65 -2.31 6.57 4.18
N ALA A 66 -2.18 7.75 3.56
CA ALA A 66 -3.21 8.32 2.69
C ALA A 66 -3.52 7.44 1.46
N GLN A 67 -2.56 6.64 0.98
CA GLN A 67 -2.81 5.69 -0.11
C GLN A 67 -3.65 4.48 0.32
N LEU A 68 -3.62 4.11 1.61
CA LEU A 68 -4.43 3.03 2.18
C LEU A 68 -5.90 3.42 2.30
N SER A 69 -6.19 4.68 2.67
CA SER A 69 -7.55 5.17 2.87
C SER A 69 -8.33 5.33 1.57
N GLY A 70 -7.65 5.21 0.42
CA GLY A 70 -8.29 5.05 -0.88
C GLY A 70 -9.37 6.11 -1.09
N THR A 71 -9.02 7.39 -0.98
CA THR A 71 -9.89 8.39 -1.61
C THR A 71 -9.84 8.06 -3.10
N LYS A 72 -10.82 7.29 -3.57
CA LYS A 72 -11.27 7.33 -4.95
C LYS A 72 -11.58 8.79 -5.20
N LYS A 73 -10.60 9.57 -5.67
CA LYS A 73 -10.89 10.77 -6.46
C LYS A 73 -11.60 10.22 -7.69
N SER A 74 -12.91 10.08 -7.56
CA SER A 74 -13.82 9.67 -8.59
C SER A 74 -13.50 10.50 -9.83
N LYS A 75 -13.42 9.83 -10.99
CA LYS A 75 -13.26 10.42 -12.32
C LYS A 75 -14.44 11.34 -12.65
N LEU A 76 -14.55 12.47 -11.96
CA LEU A 76 -15.48 13.56 -12.22
C LEU A 76 -14.69 14.86 -12.42
N LEU A 77 -13.54 14.77 -13.10
CA LEU A 77 -12.97 15.94 -13.77
C LEU A 77 -13.53 15.97 -15.21
N PHE A 78 -14.67 16.65 -15.32
CA PHE A 78 -15.07 17.53 -16.42
C PHE A 78 -15.26 16.92 -17.82
N TYR A 79 -16.39 16.25 -18.00
CA TYR A 79 -17.09 16.11 -19.28
C TYR A 79 -17.83 17.42 -19.68
N ARG A 80 -17.23 18.61 -19.47
CA ARG A 80 -17.90 19.89 -19.76
C ARG A 80 -16.99 20.89 -20.48
N VAL A 81 -16.43 20.49 -21.63
CA VAL A 81 -16.12 21.43 -22.72
C VAL A 81 -16.39 20.72 -24.06
N ALA A 82 -17.61 20.24 -24.24
CA ALA A 82 -18.17 19.98 -25.55
C ALA A 82 -19.52 20.69 -25.58
N GLN A 83 -19.72 21.56 -26.57
CA GLN A 83 -20.90 22.41 -26.79
C GLN A 83 -20.90 23.75 -26.03
N SER A 84 -20.13 24.70 -26.56
CA SER A 84 -20.63 26.06 -26.71
C SER A 84 -20.77 26.29 -28.21
N ARG A 85 -22.02 26.49 -28.63
CA ARG A 85 -22.43 26.93 -29.97
C ARG A 85 -21.96 28.36 -30.22
#